data_AF-A0A158HBL1-F1
#
_entry.id   AF-A0A158HBL1-F1
#
_cell.length_a   1.000
_cell.length_b   1.000
_cell.length_c   1.000
_cell.angle_alpha   90.00
_cell.angle_beta   90.00
_cell.angle_gamma   90.00
#
_symmetry.space_group_name_H-M   'P 1'
#
loop_
_entity.id
_entity.type
_entity.pdbx_description
1 polymer ?
#
loop_
_entity_poly.entity_id
_entity_poly.type
_entity_poly.pdbx_seq_one_letter_code
_entity_poly.pdbx_strand_id
1 'polypeptide(L)'
;MVAIDGSKFKAVNSRDKNYTAARIVKRQQQIEKSVQRYLDAIETAGRTSPIGFDVKTVRLYEKIASLRQKMRELALVKKQLQKQPEGSSR
;
A
#
# COMPACT_ATOMS: atom_id res chain seq x y z
N MET A 1 -12.38 -10.12 20.68
CA MET A 1 -12.96 -9.14 19.74
C MET A 1 -11.84 -8.25 19.26
N VAL A 2 -11.43 -8.37 18.00
CA VAL A 2 -10.24 -7.71 17.46
C VAL A 2 -10.48 -6.20 17.44
N ALA A 3 -9.74 -5.47 18.27
CA ALA A 3 -9.74 -4.02 18.29
C ALA A 3 -9.20 -3.52 16.95
N ILE A 4 -10.10 -3.17 16.04
CA ILE A 4 -9.77 -2.42 14.84
C ILE A 4 -9.47 -1.00 15.33
N ASP A 5 -8.19 -0.69 15.55
CA ASP A 5 -7.71 0.68 15.67
C ASP A 5 -7.94 1.38 14.32
N GLY A 6 -9.17 1.84 14.10
CA GLY A 6 -9.62 2.56 12.93
C GLY A 6 -9.16 4.02 12.89
N SER A 7 -8.28 4.46 13.80
CA SER A 7 -8.12 5.89 14.10
C SER A 7 -6.71 6.45 13.89
N LYS A 8 -5.84 5.78 13.12
CA LYS A 8 -4.54 6.35 12.71
C LYS A 8 -4.44 6.83 11.25
N PHE A 9 -5.56 7.06 10.58
CA PHE A 9 -5.57 7.81 9.31
C PHE A 9 -5.44 9.33 9.47
N LYS A 10 -4.96 9.83 10.62
CA LYS A 10 -4.52 11.23 10.76
C LYS A 10 -3.07 11.38 10.24
N ALA A 11 -2.90 12.30 9.31
CA ALA A 11 -1.65 12.86 8.83
C ALA A 11 -0.82 12.03 7.83
N VAL A 12 -1.32 11.84 6.60
CA VAL A 12 -0.42 11.65 5.44
C VAL A 12 -0.58 12.67 4.32
N ASN A 13 -1.54 13.60 4.39
CA ASN A 13 -1.89 14.44 3.23
C ASN A 13 -1.28 15.86 3.20
N SER A 14 -0.36 16.21 4.11
CA SER A 14 0.08 17.61 4.25
C SER A 14 1.54 17.90 3.88
N ARG A 15 2.19 17.09 3.03
CA ARG A 15 3.53 17.44 2.51
C ARG A 15 3.81 16.90 1.09
N ASP A 16 2.81 16.85 0.22
CA ASP A 16 2.83 16.17 -1.08
C ASP A 16 3.70 16.80 -2.19
N LYS A 17 4.76 17.57 -1.87
CA LYS A 17 5.59 18.23 -2.90
C LYS A 17 7.07 17.84 -2.94
N ASN A 18 7.57 17.03 -2.00
CA ASN A 18 8.91 16.42 -2.10
C ASN A 18 8.84 14.92 -1.84
N TYR A 19 8.83 14.13 -2.92
CA TYR A 19 9.01 12.69 -2.88
C TYR A 19 10.50 12.40 -2.66
N THR A 20 10.91 12.18 -1.41
CA THR A 20 12.26 11.67 -1.10
C THR A 20 12.26 10.14 -1.10
N ALA A 21 13.40 9.51 -1.37
CA ALA A 21 13.53 8.05 -1.37
C ALA A 21 13.02 7.40 -0.06
N ALA A 22 13.24 8.06 1.08
CA ALA A 22 12.74 7.62 2.39
C ALA A 22 11.19 7.62 2.49
N ARG A 23 10.52 8.58 1.83
CA ARG A 23 9.05 8.63 1.79
C ARG A 23 8.46 7.55 0.91
N ILE A 24 9.12 7.25 -0.21
CA ILE A 24 8.71 6.14 -1.07
C ILE A 24 8.75 4.83 -0.29
N VAL A 25 9.82 4.58 0.47
CA VAL A 25 9.92 3.39 1.32
C VAL A 25 8.78 3.35 2.36
N LYS A 26 8.50 4.47 3.05
CA LYS A 26 7.36 4.54 3.98
C LYS A 26 6.02 4.27 3.29
N ARG A 27 5.82 4.77 2.07
CA ARG A 27 4.60 4.54 1.30
C ARG A 27 4.46 3.07 0.87
N GLN A 28 5.56 2.44 0.46
CA GLN A 28 5.59 1.00 0.13
C GLN A 28 5.21 0.15 1.35
N GLN A 29 5.76 0.44 2.53
CA GLN A 29 5.40 -0.26 3.77
C GLN A 29 3.91 -0.09 4.15
N GLN A 30 3.33 1.10 3.93
CA GLN A 30 1.89 1.30 4.16
C GLN A 30 1.02 0.51 3.19
N ILE A 31 1.44 0.43 1.93
CA ILE A 31 0.76 -0.37 0.91
C ILE A 31 0.81 -1.84 1.28
N GLU A 32 1.98 -2.35 1.68
CA GLU A 32 2.18 -3.74 2.09
C GLU A 32 1.31 -4.11 3.30
N LYS A 33 1.28 -3.27 4.34
CA LYS A 33 0.35 -3.43 5.48
C LYS A 33 -1.11 -3.45 5.06
N SER A 34 -1.48 -2.67 4.03
CA SER A 34 -2.86 -2.66 3.54
C SER A 34 -3.19 -3.91 2.73
N VAL A 35 -2.23 -4.43 1.95
CA VAL A 35 -2.35 -5.72 1.24
C VAL A 35 -2.53 -6.86 2.22
N GLN A 36 -1.70 -6.93 3.27
CA GLN A 36 -1.82 -7.96 4.33
C GLN A 36 -3.22 -7.94 4.97
N ARG A 37 -3.70 -6.76 5.40
CA ARG A 37 -5.06 -6.63 5.96
C ARG A 37 -6.17 -7.11 5.01
N TYR A 38 -6.02 -6.89 3.70
CA TYR A 38 -7.01 -7.37 2.74
C TYR A 38 -6.93 -8.88 2.51
N LEU A 39 -5.73 -9.47 2.56
CA LEU A 39 -5.56 -10.93 2.53
C LEU A 39 -6.19 -11.59 3.76
N ASP A 40 -5.96 -11.05 4.96
CA ASP A 40 -6.57 -11.54 6.19
C ASP A 40 -8.11 -11.48 6.13
N ALA A 41 -8.65 -10.39 5.57
CA ALA A 41 -10.09 -10.22 5.38
C ALA A 41 -10.67 -11.25 4.39
N ILE A 42 -9.93 -11.57 3.32
CA ILE A 42 -10.30 -12.62 2.36
C ILE A 42 -10.29 -14.00 3.03
N GLU A 43 -9.22 -14.33 3.76
CA GLU A 43 -9.08 -15.60 4.47
C GLU A 43 -10.18 -15.78 5.52
N THR A 44 -10.49 -14.72 6.28
CA THR A 44 -11.59 -14.70 7.24
C THR A 44 -12.94 -14.90 6.55
N ALA A 45 -13.18 -14.19 5.44
CA ALA A 45 -14.42 -14.32 4.68
C ALA A 45 -14.60 -15.74 4.11
N GLY A 46 -13.54 -16.35 3.56
CA GLY A 46 -13.55 -17.71 3.05
C GLY A 46 -13.81 -18.76 4.12
N ARG A 47 -13.33 -18.55 5.35
CA ARG A 47 -13.64 -19.42 6.51
C ARG A 47 -15.10 -19.31 6.95
N THR A 48 -15.69 -18.12 6.86
CA THR A 48 -17.09 -17.88 7.28
C THR A 48 -18.12 -18.26 6.23
N SER A 49 -17.76 -18.28 4.95
CA SER A 49 -18.67 -18.59 3.85
C SER A 49 -18.08 -19.68 2.95
N PRO A 50 -18.36 -20.97 3.22
CA PRO A 50 -17.83 -22.08 2.44
C PRO A 50 -18.50 -22.23 1.04
N ILE A 51 -19.52 -21.42 0.73
CA ILE A 51 -20.40 -21.63 -0.45
C ILE A 51 -20.04 -20.70 -1.63
N GLY A 52 -18.92 -19.99 -1.59
CA GLY A 52 -18.38 -19.29 -2.76
C GLY A 52 -17.66 -17.99 -2.45
N PHE A 53 -16.85 -17.53 -3.41
CA PHE A 53 -16.17 -16.24 -3.35
C PHE A 53 -17.20 -15.11 -3.44
N ASP A 54 -17.43 -14.40 -2.33
CA ASP A 54 -18.26 -13.19 -2.30
C ASP A 54 -17.67 -12.14 -3.28
N VAL A 55 -18.54 -11.36 -3.94
CA VAL A 55 -18.17 -10.22 -4.77
C VAL A 55 -17.23 -9.26 -4.01
N LYS A 56 -17.38 -9.18 -2.69
CA LYS A 56 -16.45 -8.43 -1.81
C LYS A 56 -15.02 -8.96 -1.89
N THR A 57 -14.85 -10.28 -1.85
CA THR A 57 -13.55 -10.96 -1.92
C THR A 57 -12.87 -10.72 -3.26
N VAL A 58 -13.62 -10.80 -4.36
CA VAL A 58 -13.13 -10.49 -5.72
C VAL A 58 -12.62 -9.04 -5.81
N ARG A 59 -13.40 -8.08 -5.30
CA ARG A 59 -12.99 -6.67 -5.26
C ARG A 59 -11.75 -6.43 -4.41
N LEU A 60 -11.56 -7.19 -3.33
CA LEU A 60 -10.34 -7.11 -2.51
C LEU A 60 -9.11 -7.61 -3.28
N TYR A 61 -9.22 -8.70 -4.04
CA TYR A 61 -8.14 -9.16 -4.92
C TYR A 61 -7.76 -8.13 -5.99
N GLU A 62 -8.74 -7.50 -6.65
CA GLU A 62 -8.50 -6.40 -7.59
C GLU A 62 -7.79 -5.23 -6.93
N LYS A 63 -8.19 -4.87 -5.70
CA LYS A 63 -7.55 -3.80 -4.93
C LYS A 63 -6.10 -4.13 -4.61
N ILE A 64 -5.82 -5.38 -4.20
CA ILE A 64 -4.47 -5.87 -3.95
C ILE A 64 -3.62 -5.78 -5.23
N ALA A 65 -4.16 -6.18 -6.37
CA ALA A 65 -3.46 -6.09 -7.66
C ALA A 65 -3.08 -4.64 -8.01
N SER A 66 -4.02 -3.69 -7.86
CA SER A 66 -3.77 -2.26 -8.07
C SER A 66 -2.72 -1.71 -7.09
N LEU A 67 -2.77 -2.11 -5.82
CA LEU A 67 -1.79 -1.71 -4.80
C LEU A 67 -0.39 -2.24 -5.12
N ARG A 68 -0.27 -3.49 -5.58
CA ARG A 68 1.00 -4.07 -6.04
C ARG A 68 1.56 -3.34 -7.26
N GLN A 69 0.70 -2.90 -8.19
CA GLN A 69 1.14 -2.10 -9.32
C GLN A 69 1.71 -0.74 -8.86
N LYS A 70 1.00 -0.03 -7.99
CA LYS A 70 1.49 1.23 -7.40
C LYS A 70 2.82 1.05 -6.67
N MET A 71 3.03 -0.09 -6.02
CA MET A 71 4.31 -0.41 -5.36
C MET A 71 5.47 -0.50 -6.37
N ARG A 72 5.24 -1.09 -7.55
CA ARG A 72 6.22 -1.15 -8.63
C ARG A 72 6.54 0.23 -9.20
N GLU A 73 5.51 1.05 -9.45
CA GLU A 73 5.68 2.44 -9.90
C GLU A 73 6.53 3.24 -8.92
N LEU A 74 6.21 3.16 -7.62
CA LEU A 74 6.99 3.78 -6.56
C LEU A 74 8.44 3.29 -6.54
N ALA A 75 8.70 2.00 -6.73
CA ALA A 75 10.05 1.46 -6.80
C ALA A 75 10.84 2.04 -8.00
N LEU A 76 10.16 2.27 -9.12
CA LEU A 76 10.73 2.86 -10.32
C LEU A 76 11.09 4.34 -10.10
N VAL A 77 10.20 5.10 -9.46
CA VAL A 77 10.47 6.49 -9.05
C VAL A 77 11.63 6.55 -8.05
N LYS A 78 11.71 5.63 -7.08
CA LYS A 78 12.85 5.55 -6.15
C LYS A 78 14.17 5.34 -6.88
N LYS A 79 14.19 4.45 -7.88
CA LYS A 79 15.40 4.22 -8.70
C LYS A 79 15.78 5.47 -9.50
N GLN A 80 14.82 6.22 -10.04
CA GLN A 80 15.09 7.48 -10.74
C GLN A 80 15.65 8.54 -9.79
N LEU A 81 15.07 8.68 -8.59
CA LEU A 81 15.59 9.60 -7.56
C LEU A 81 17.00 9.24 -7.09
N GLN A 82 17.34 7.95 -7.02
CA GLN A 82 18.72 7.53 -6.69
C GLN A 82 19.71 7.75 -7.84
N LYS A 83 19.23 7.80 -9.09
CA LYS A 83 20.06 8.05 -10.27
C LYS A 83 20.33 9.54 -10.51
N GLN A 84 19.57 10.44 -9.88
CA GLN A 84 19.96 11.84 -9.79
C GLN A 84 20.87 11.99 -8.57
N PRO A 85 22.20 12.03 -8.72
CA PRO A 85 23.02 12.53 -7.64
C PRO A 85 22.57 13.97 -7.39
N GLU A 86 22.34 14.34 -6.13
CA GLU A 86 22.37 15.75 -5.72
C GLU A 86 23.79 16.27 -5.99
N GLY A 87 24.01 16.66 -7.23
CA GLY A 87 25.32 16.94 -7.81
C GLY A 87 25.16 17.92 -8.95
N SER A 88 24.46 19.02 -8.70
CA SER A 88 24.54 20.23 -9.51
C SER A 88 24.11 21.44 -8.66
N SER A 89 24.99 21.84 -7.76
CA SER A 89 25.47 23.22 -7.83
C SER A 89 26.91 23.24 -7.32
N ARG A 90 27.82 23.35 -8.28
CA ARG A 90 29.02 24.17 -8.09
C ARG A 90 28.59 25.62 -7.88
#